data_AF-A0A9P6HAF3-F1
#
_entry.id   AF-A0A9P6HAF3-F1
#
_cell.length_a   1.000
_cell.length_b   1.000
_cell.length_c   1.000
_cell.angle_alpha   90.00
_cell.angle_beta   90.00
_cell.angle_gamma   90.00
#
_symmetry.space_group_name_H-M   'P 1'
#
loop_
_entity.id
_entity.type
_entity.pdbx_description
1 polymer ?
#
loop_
_entity_poly.entity_id
_entity_poly.type
_entity_poly.pdbx_seq_one_letter_code
_entity_poly.pdbx_strand_id
1 'polypeptide(L)'
;MSRDLEVFKKAYHRAEREIQEREAKFDCEKRVLNDKIQHLELMLLVPPSIQEIEAREKRVVVLIDGDGAIFLPSLIAEGKKGGHEAASRLTESIKAHLEPAKFQLHVYVFHNRRGLMNTLKRCGYPDAATMFDDFVVGFNQAAERFAMIDAGEIKEGSDHKMRAYLEDSIYSTQTLKILFGGCHDNGYISALNSYITSGHKDKLILLPGYADTAVGIEKLELPSLAIPNLFLAEKISQFHVQPMTDRNGAPTPPSSPGPPGLVHPSFVARSTTIHQSLKENHPVRRGSDPGTFNRTMMEGGGVSYKSAVQCGALVNGGDGYAKSNLNATRGSPLPLQMENADVAITGANDHGPPSRRINPRIPIWKHTPPPCTLFYLANCKFGSECQYGHDYLLTEDDYENIRINAKNNPCTAILKGEECPWGSKCVYGHVCPSAPRCPRHTIRKCKFSGEGMHTLG
;
A
#
# COMPACT_ATOMS: atom_id res chain seq x y z
N MET A 1 -65.75 -71.57 4.40
CA MET A 1 -66.43 -70.86 3.28
C MET A 1 -66.59 -69.36 3.55
N SER A 2 -67.70 -68.89 4.15
CA SER A 2 -68.01 -67.44 4.17
C SER A 2 -66.97 -66.57 4.90
N ARG A 3 -66.60 -66.94 6.14
CA ARG A 3 -65.60 -66.22 6.93
C ARG A 3 -64.22 -66.13 6.25
N ASP A 4 -63.80 -67.20 5.61
CA ASP A 4 -62.46 -67.32 5.02
C ASP A 4 -62.30 -66.41 3.79
N LEU A 5 -63.37 -66.30 2.99
CA LEU A 5 -63.45 -65.34 1.87
C LEU A 5 -63.38 -63.88 2.37
N GLU A 6 -63.97 -63.58 3.53
CA GLU A 6 -63.92 -62.25 4.14
C GLU A 6 -62.51 -61.90 4.65
N VAL A 7 -61.80 -62.87 5.23
CA VAL A 7 -60.38 -62.74 5.61
C VAL A 7 -59.51 -62.52 4.37
N PHE A 8 -59.73 -63.29 3.30
CA PHE A 8 -58.95 -63.16 2.06
C PHE A 8 -59.14 -61.78 1.39
N LYS A 9 -60.37 -61.25 1.35
CA LYS A 9 -60.65 -59.89 0.88
C LYS A 9 -59.95 -58.82 1.73
N LYS A 10 -59.93 -58.97 3.06
CA LYS A 10 -59.24 -58.04 3.98
C LYS A 10 -57.71 -58.10 3.83
N ALA A 11 -57.15 -59.25 3.48
CA ALA A 11 -55.73 -59.39 3.14
C ALA A 11 -55.41 -58.75 1.77
N TYR A 12 -56.22 -59.00 0.75
CA TYR A 12 -56.08 -58.40 -0.58
C TYR A 12 -56.09 -56.86 -0.52
N HIS A 13 -57.14 -56.27 0.07
CA HIS A 13 -57.23 -54.80 0.26
C HIS A 13 -56.26 -54.23 1.31
N ARG A 14 -55.40 -55.05 1.92
CA ARG A 14 -54.21 -54.58 2.65
C ARG A 14 -53.03 -54.50 1.70
N ALA A 15 -52.70 -55.61 1.03
CA ALA A 15 -51.59 -55.66 0.06
C ALA A 15 -51.72 -54.61 -1.05
N GLU A 16 -52.94 -54.39 -1.55
CA GLU A 16 -53.29 -53.36 -2.55
C GLU A 16 -52.94 -51.93 -2.06
N ARG A 17 -53.17 -51.62 -0.78
CA ARG A 17 -52.77 -50.33 -0.18
C ARG A 17 -51.27 -50.27 0.12
N GLU A 18 -50.66 -51.35 0.60
CA GLU A 18 -49.21 -51.42 0.81
C GLU A 18 -48.42 -51.25 -0.49
N ILE A 19 -49.00 -51.61 -1.65
CA ILE A 19 -48.45 -51.32 -2.98
C ILE A 19 -48.62 -49.83 -3.31
N GLN A 20 -49.84 -49.28 -3.22
CA GLN A 20 -50.10 -47.86 -3.51
C GLN A 20 -49.28 -46.89 -2.65
N GLU A 21 -49.07 -47.20 -1.36
CA GLU A 21 -48.22 -46.42 -0.45
C GLU A 21 -46.75 -46.46 -0.87
N ARG A 22 -46.25 -47.59 -1.40
CA ARG A 22 -44.88 -47.71 -1.92
C ARG A 22 -44.71 -46.99 -3.26
N GLU A 23 -45.70 -47.07 -4.15
CA GLU A 23 -45.70 -46.35 -5.44
C GLU A 23 -45.71 -44.83 -5.20
N ALA A 24 -46.59 -44.34 -4.33
CA ALA A 24 -46.64 -42.92 -3.96
C ALA A 24 -45.33 -42.43 -3.31
N LYS A 25 -44.68 -43.27 -2.49
CA LYS A 25 -43.37 -42.97 -1.90
C LYS A 25 -42.27 -42.92 -2.97
N PHE A 26 -42.26 -43.88 -3.90
CA PHE A 26 -41.28 -43.93 -5.00
C PHE A 26 -41.41 -42.72 -5.94
N ASP A 27 -42.64 -42.32 -6.30
CA ASP A 27 -42.89 -41.13 -7.11
C ASP A 27 -42.47 -39.83 -6.39
N CYS A 28 -42.62 -39.77 -5.06
CA CYS A 28 -42.12 -38.65 -4.26
C CYS A 28 -40.57 -38.58 -4.28
N GLU A 29 -39.89 -39.70 -4.04
CA GLU A 29 -38.43 -39.80 -4.07
C GLU A 29 -37.87 -39.49 -5.48
N LYS A 30 -38.56 -39.93 -6.54
CA LYS A 30 -38.24 -39.64 -7.93
C LYS A 30 -38.37 -38.15 -8.29
N ARG A 31 -39.38 -37.45 -7.78
CA ARG A 31 -39.51 -35.98 -7.94
C ARG A 31 -38.36 -35.25 -7.27
N VAL A 32 -38.08 -35.58 -5.99
CA VAL A 32 -36.95 -34.98 -5.24
C VAL A 32 -35.59 -35.26 -5.89
N LEU A 33 -35.43 -36.37 -6.60
CA LEU A 33 -34.22 -36.65 -7.39
C LEU A 33 -34.16 -35.80 -8.67
N ASN A 34 -35.27 -35.68 -9.42
CA ASN A 34 -35.35 -34.84 -10.60
C ASN A 34 -35.10 -33.36 -10.28
N ASP A 35 -35.69 -32.84 -9.20
CA ASP A 35 -35.49 -31.45 -8.75
C ASP A 35 -34.02 -31.16 -8.44
N LYS A 36 -33.30 -32.15 -7.86
CA LYS A 36 -31.85 -32.07 -7.60
C LYS A 36 -31.02 -32.12 -8.88
N ILE A 37 -31.39 -32.98 -9.85
CA ILE A 37 -30.73 -33.04 -11.16
C ILE A 37 -30.88 -31.68 -11.86
N GLN A 38 -32.09 -31.14 -11.92
CA GLN A 38 -32.36 -29.85 -12.55
C GLN A 38 -31.64 -28.68 -11.86
N HIS A 39 -31.49 -28.71 -10.52
CA HIS A 39 -30.69 -27.73 -9.79
C HIS A 39 -29.18 -27.85 -10.11
N LEU A 40 -28.65 -29.06 -10.23
CA LEU A 40 -27.25 -29.29 -10.60
C LEU A 40 -26.97 -28.90 -12.06
N GLU A 41 -27.89 -29.19 -12.98
CA GLU A 41 -27.85 -28.72 -14.37
C GLU A 41 -27.86 -27.19 -14.44
N LEU A 42 -28.72 -26.52 -13.65
CA LEU A 42 -28.75 -25.05 -13.56
C LEU A 42 -27.45 -24.46 -12.98
N MET A 43 -26.74 -25.18 -12.10
CA MET A 43 -25.40 -24.79 -11.62
C MET A 43 -24.30 -25.00 -12.67
N LEU A 44 -24.50 -25.86 -13.66
CA LEU A 44 -23.56 -26.13 -14.76
C LEU A 44 -23.77 -25.20 -15.97
N LEU A 45 -24.85 -24.42 -15.98
CA LEU A 45 -25.21 -23.47 -17.04
C LEU A 45 -25.01 -22.01 -16.58
N VAL A 46 -24.00 -21.25 -16.99
CA VAL A 46 -22.82 -21.53 -17.83
C VAL A 46 -21.67 -20.65 -17.32
N PRO A 47 -20.64 -21.18 -16.63
CA PRO A 47 -19.28 -20.65 -16.80
C PRO A 47 -18.86 -20.93 -18.25
N PRO A 48 -18.21 -20.00 -18.98
CA PRO A 48 -17.70 -20.31 -20.32
C PRO A 48 -16.83 -21.55 -20.24
N SER A 49 -16.98 -22.50 -21.17
CA SER A 49 -16.31 -23.78 -21.06
C SER A 49 -14.79 -23.58 -20.96
N ILE A 50 -14.07 -24.51 -20.31
CA ILE A 50 -12.60 -24.41 -20.18
C ILE A 50 -11.96 -24.23 -21.57
N GLN A 51 -12.52 -24.91 -22.59
CA GLN A 51 -12.14 -24.77 -24.00
C GLN A 51 -12.39 -23.35 -24.56
N GLU A 52 -13.48 -22.66 -24.21
CA GLU A 52 -13.69 -21.25 -24.57
C GLU A 52 -12.73 -20.29 -23.84
N ILE A 53 -12.42 -20.55 -22.57
CA ILE A 53 -11.45 -19.75 -21.79
C ILE A 53 -10.03 -19.91 -22.37
N GLU A 54 -9.71 -21.11 -22.87
CA GLU A 54 -8.45 -21.45 -23.54
C GLU A 54 -8.38 -20.97 -24.99
N ALA A 55 -9.51 -20.94 -25.71
CA ALA A 55 -9.60 -20.45 -27.09
C ALA A 55 -9.60 -18.92 -27.21
N ARG A 56 -9.90 -18.18 -26.13
CA ARG A 56 -9.64 -16.74 -26.06
C ARG A 56 -8.13 -16.50 -26.11
N GLU A 57 -7.71 -15.54 -26.95
CA GLU A 57 -6.30 -15.16 -27.07
C GLU A 57 -5.67 -14.88 -25.70
N LYS A 58 -4.48 -15.43 -25.46
CA LYS A 58 -3.73 -15.15 -24.24
C LYS A 58 -3.27 -13.69 -24.24
N ARG A 59 -3.09 -13.12 -23.05
CA ARG A 59 -2.52 -11.77 -22.89
C ARG A 59 -1.11 -11.83 -22.31
N VAL A 60 -0.26 -10.91 -22.74
CA VAL A 60 0.98 -10.53 -22.04
C VAL A 60 0.71 -9.18 -21.39
N VAL A 61 0.96 -9.09 -20.09
CA VAL A 61 0.76 -7.86 -19.32
C VAL A 61 2.11 -7.24 -19.00
N VAL A 62 2.25 -5.94 -19.21
CA VAL A 62 3.43 -5.16 -18.85
C VAL A 62 3.00 -4.17 -17.78
N LEU A 63 3.64 -4.25 -16.62
CA LEU A 63 3.41 -3.35 -15.49
C LEU A 63 4.70 -2.56 -15.28
N ILE A 64 4.67 -1.25 -15.42
CA ILE A 64 5.85 -0.37 -15.28
C ILE A 64 5.59 0.62 -14.15
N ASP A 65 6.57 0.74 -13.25
CA ASP A 65 6.60 1.78 -12.23
C ASP A 65 7.32 3.01 -12.79
N GLY A 66 6.56 3.91 -13.40
CA GLY A 66 7.08 5.07 -14.14
C GLY A 66 7.76 6.13 -13.27
N ASP A 67 7.67 6.05 -11.94
CA ASP A 67 8.43 6.92 -11.03
C ASP A 67 9.88 6.44 -10.86
N GLY A 68 10.18 5.17 -11.21
CA GLY A 68 11.54 4.60 -11.19
C GLY A 68 11.90 3.70 -12.38
N ALA A 69 11.13 3.76 -13.46
CA ALA A 69 11.46 3.26 -14.80
C ALA A 69 11.13 4.38 -15.80
N ILE A 70 11.87 5.48 -15.68
CA ILE A 70 11.59 6.74 -16.37
C ILE A 70 12.05 6.63 -17.84
N PHE A 71 11.12 6.83 -18.78
CA PHE A 71 11.43 6.87 -20.21
C PHE A 71 12.49 7.93 -20.55
N LEU A 72 13.28 7.70 -21.61
CA LEU A 72 14.31 8.66 -22.03
C LEU A 72 13.74 10.07 -22.22
N PRO A 73 14.33 11.12 -21.61
CA PRO A 73 13.89 12.51 -21.80
C PRO A 73 13.87 12.97 -23.26
N SER A 74 14.68 12.39 -24.14
CA SER A 74 14.63 12.64 -25.59
C SER A 74 13.34 12.11 -26.23
N LEU A 75 12.82 10.95 -25.81
CA LEU A 75 11.52 10.46 -26.24
C LEU A 75 10.40 11.32 -25.66
N ILE A 76 10.48 11.67 -24.37
CA ILE A 76 9.46 12.52 -23.73
C ILE A 76 9.41 13.92 -24.40
N ALA A 77 10.56 14.50 -24.77
CA ALA A 77 10.64 15.79 -25.46
C ALA A 77 10.07 15.78 -26.89
N GLU A 78 9.90 14.63 -27.54
CA GLU A 78 9.16 14.52 -28.81
C GLU A 78 7.63 14.49 -28.63
N GLY A 79 7.12 14.54 -27.40
CA GLY A 79 5.69 14.50 -27.11
C GLY A 79 5.01 13.29 -27.74
N LYS A 80 3.92 13.50 -28.48
CA LYS A 80 3.10 12.43 -29.08
C LYS A 80 3.90 11.47 -29.96
N LYS A 81 4.91 11.97 -30.69
CA LYS A 81 5.77 11.13 -31.55
C LYS A 81 6.61 10.17 -30.70
N GLY A 82 7.27 10.69 -29.67
CA GLY A 82 8.08 9.89 -28.75
C GLY A 82 7.26 8.91 -27.89
N GLY A 83 6.00 9.25 -27.58
CA GLY A 83 5.05 8.35 -26.93
C GLY A 83 4.73 7.12 -27.80
N HIS A 84 4.44 7.33 -29.08
CA HIS A 84 4.26 6.24 -30.05
C HIS A 84 5.55 5.42 -30.26
N GLU A 85 6.71 6.08 -30.35
CA GLU A 85 8.03 5.45 -30.50
C GLU A 85 8.36 4.54 -29.30
N ALA A 86 8.15 5.01 -28.07
CA ALA A 86 8.33 4.21 -26.85
C ALA A 86 7.41 2.98 -26.81
N ALA A 87 6.16 3.14 -27.27
CA ALA A 87 5.19 2.04 -27.37
C ALA A 87 5.55 1.02 -28.47
N SER A 88 6.11 1.46 -29.60
CA SER A 88 6.66 0.56 -30.64
C SER A 88 7.84 -0.24 -30.12
N ARG A 89 8.84 0.41 -29.51
CA ARG A 89 10.02 -0.26 -28.91
C ARG A 89 9.63 -1.32 -27.88
N LEU A 90 8.64 -1.03 -27.04
CA LEU A 90 8.03 -2.04 -26.15
C LEU A 90 7.42 -3.20 -26.93
N THR A 91 6.54 -2.91 -27.88
CA THR A 91 5.80 -3.91 -28.67
C THR A 91 6.71 -4.85 -29.44
N GLU A 92 7.70 -4.30 -30.15
CA GLU A 92 8.67 -5.04 -30.96
C GLU A 92 9.55 -5.93 -30.09
N SER A 93 10.15 -5.37 -29.03
CA SER A 93 11.05 -6.12 -28.14
C SER A 93 10.34 -7.27 -27.43
N ILE A 94 9.11 -7.03 -26.97
CA ILE A 94 8.33 -8.03 -26.23
C ILE A 94 7.81 -9.14 -27.16
N LYS A 95 7.42 -8.82 -28.40
CA LYS A 95 7.09 -9.82 -29.41
C LYS A 95 8.33 -10.66 -29.73
N ALA A 96 9.44 -10.04 -30.12
CA ALA A 96 10.68 -10.74 -30.46
C ALA A 96 11.21 -11.65 -29.34
N HIS A 97 11.00 -11.30 -28.07
CA HIS A 97 11.35 -12.13 -26.92
C HIS A 97 10.39 -13.31 -26.65
N LEU A 98 9.17 -13.27 -27.18
CA LEU A 98 8.09 -14.24 -26.91
C LEU A 98 7.57 -14.98 -28.16
N GLU A 99 8.11 -14.72 -29.35
CA GLU A 99 7.84 -15.52 -30.56
C GLU A 99 8.10 -17.02 -30.30
N PRO A 100 7.27 -17.95 -30.84
CA PRO A 100 6.15 -17.73 -31.77
C PRO A 100 4.78 -17.57 -31.06
N ALA A 101 4.74 -17.14 -29.79
CA ALA A 101 3.48 -17.04 -29.05
C ALA A 101 2.60 -15.89 -29.57
N LYS A 102 1.34 -16.20 -29.90
CA LYS A 102 0.33 -15.18 -30.22
C LYS A 102 -0.34 -14.68 -28.93
N PHE A 103 -0.35 -13.37 -28.73
CA PHE A 103 -0.95 -12.75 -27.56
C PHE A 103 -1.43 -11.31 -27.81
N GLN A 104 -2.40 -10.87 -27.01
CA GLN A 104 -2.75 -9.46 -26.85
C GLN A 104 -1.78 -8.80 -25.85
N LEU A 105 -1.18 -7.66 -26.22
CA LEU A 105 -0.24 -6.94 -25.37
C LEU A 105 -0.98 -5.83 -24.59
N HIS A 106 -0.96 -5.91 -23.28
CA HIS A 106 -1.50 -4.90 -22.36
C HIS A 106 -0.34 -4.19 -21.65
N VAL A 107 -0.33 -2.86 -21.59
CA VAL A 107 0.75 -2.08 -20.99
C VAL A 107 0.19 -1.03 -20.05
N TYR A 108 0.56 -1.09 -18.77
CA TYR A 108 0.13 -0.17 -17.73
C TYR A 108 1.35 0.49 -17.08
N VAL A 109 1.44 1.82 -17.15
CA VAL A 109 2.54 2.62 -16.57
C VAL A 109 2.00 3.49 -15.45
N PHE A 110 2.28 3.13 -14.19
CA PHE A 110 1.82 3.89 -13.02
C PHE A 110 2.87 4.94 -12.65
N HIS A 111 2.46 6.19 -12.47
CA HIS A 111 3.39 7.29 -12.21
C HIS A 111 2.71 8.45 -11.47
N ASN A 112 3.42 9.19 -10.63
CA ASN A 112 2.94 10.45 -10.07
C ASN A 112 3.23 11.59 -11.05
N ARG A 113 2.25 11.97 -11.88
CA ARG A 113 2.43 12.97 -12.96
C ARG A 113 3.10 14.25 -12.46
N ARG A 114 2.61 14.83 -11.36
CA ARG A 114 3.14 16.09 -10.80
C ARG A 114 4.55 15.91 -10.22
N GLY A 115 4.82 14.78 -9.57
CA GLY A 115 6.12 14.41 -9.01
C GLY A 115 7.18 14.22 -10.09
N LEU A 116 6.83 13.49 -11.16
CA LEU A 116 7.72 13.18 -12.29
C LEU A 116 8.03 14.44 -13.11
N MET A 117 7.01 15.24 -13.51
CA MET A 117 7.23 16.50 -14.22
C MET A 117 8.12 17.47 -13.43
N ASN A 118 7.90 17.62 -12.12
CA ASN A 118 8.74 18.46 -11.26
C ASN A 118 10.16 17.90 -11.08
N THR A 119 10.38 16.61 -11.25
CA THR A 119 11.71 15.98 -11.17
C THR A 119 12.46 16.13 -12.47
N LEU A 120 11.82 15.93 -13.62
CA LEU A 120 12.37 16.24 -14.94
C LEU A 120 12.84 17.70 -15.04
N LYS A 121 12.03 18.68 -14.58
CA LYS A 121 12.44 20.11 -14.54
C LYS A 121 13.67 20.36 -13.67
N ARG A 122 13.68 19.84 -12.44
CA ARG A 122 14.79 20.05 -11.48
C ARG A 122 16.10 19.40 -11.91
N CYS A 123 16.05 18.37 -12.74
CA CYS A 123 17.21 17.57 -13.13
C CYS A 123 17.65 17.81 -14.58
N GLY A 124 17.33 18.97 -15.16
CA GLY A 124 17.89 19.44 -16.43
C GLY A 124 17.09 19.09 -17.69
N TYR A 125 15.86 18.58 -17.55
CA TYR A 125 15.00 18.19 -18.67
C TYR A 125 13.70 19.03 -18.75
N PRO A 126 13.79 20.37 -18.95
CA PRO A 126 12.62 21.25 -18.99
C PRO A 126 11.69 20.97 -20.17
N ASP A 127 12.25 20.59 -21.33
CA ASP A 127 11.49 20.32 -22.55
C ASP A 127 10.68 19.03 -22.40
N ALA A 128 11.32 17.95 -21.93
CA ALA A 128 10.64 16.70 -21.57
C ALA A 128 9.52 16.95 -20.55
N ALA A 129 9.78 17.77 -19.52
CA ALA A 129 8.76 18.09 -18.52
C ALA A 129 7.64 19.02 -19.02
N THR A 130 7.80 19.62 -20.19
CA THR A 130 6.77 20.43 -20.88
C THR A 130 5.97 19.54 -21.82
N MET A 131 6.64 18.64 -22.54
CA MET A 131 6.04 17.73 -23.52
C MET A 131 5.47 16.43 -22.90
N PHE A 132 5.62 16.22 -21.59
CA PHE A 132 5.19 15.00 -20.89
C PHE A 132 3.72 14.63 -21.11
N ASP A 133 2.82 15.62 -21.12
CA ASP A 133 1.38 15.37 -21.36
C ASP A 133 1.11 14.89 -22.79
N ASP A 134 1.80 15.47 -23.77
CA ASP A 134 1.72 15.01 -25.17
C ASP A 134 2.38 13.63 -25.34
N PHE A 135 3.44 13.32 -24.60
CA PHE A 135 4.04 11.98 -24.55
C PHE A 135 3.05 10.93 -24.02
N VAL A 136 2.37 11.23 -22.90
CA VAL A 136 1.30 10.38 -22.33
C VAL A 136 0.17 10.17 -23.34
N VAL A 137 -0.29 11.23 -24.02
CA VAL A 137 -1.32 11.11 -25.07
C VAL A 137 -0.85 10.23 -26.22
N GLY A 138 0.40 10.39 -26.68
CA GLY A 138 0.96 9.55 -27.75
C GLY A 138 1.09 8.08 -27.36
N PHE A 139 1.59 7.80 -26.17
CA PHE A 139 1.75 6.43 -25.65
C PHE A 139 0.39 5.71 -25.54
N ASN A 140 -0.63 6.41 -25.03
CA ASN A 140 -1.98 5.87 -24.87
C ASN A 140 -2.73 5.70 -26.21
N GLN A 141 -2.32 6.41 -27.26
CA GLN A 141 -2.92 6.32 -28.60
C GLN A 141 -2.24 5.25 -29.48
N ALA A 142 -1.05 4.77 -29.12
CA ALA A 142 -0.29 3.83 -29.93
C ALA A 142 -0.92 2.44 -30.08
N ALA A 143 -1.70 1.97 -29.08
CA ALA A 143 -2.47 0.73 -29.15
C ALA A 143 -3.58 0.71 -28.08
N GLU A 144 -4.71 0.02 -28.35
CA GLU A 144 -5.93 0.07 -27.53
C GLU A 144 -5.82 -0.41 -26.06
N ARG A 145 -4.68 -0.98 -25.66
CA ARG A 145 -4.44 -1.54 -24.31
C ARG A 145 -3.19 -0.94 -23.65
N PHE A 146 -2.72 0.21 -24.14
CA PHE A 146 -1.61 0.96 -23.57
C PHE A 146 -2.17 2.13 -22.74
N ALA A 147 -1.76 2.21 -21.47
CA ALA A 147 -2.26 3.22 -20.54
C ALA A 147 -1.19 3.65 -19.54
N MET A 148 -0.69 4.88 -19.70
CA MET A 148 -0.05 5.62 -18.63
C MET A 148 -1.13 6.16 -17.69
N ILE A 149 -1.07 5.74 -16.42
CA ILE A 149 -2.07 5.99 -15.39
C ILE A 149 -1.44 6.86 -14.32
N ASP A 150 -1.98 8.07 -14.11
CA ASP A 150 -1.58 8.92 -12.99
C ASP A 150 -1.98 8.24 -11.67
N ALA A 151 -1.02 8.05 -10.78
CA ALA A 151 -1.22 7.56 -9.43
C ALA A 151 -1.73 8.65 -8.48
N GLY A 152 -1.59 9.92 -8.87
CA GLY A 152 -1.83 11.07 -8.02
C GLY A 152 -0.73 11.28 -6.99
N GLU A 153 -1.05 12.05 -5.95
CA GLU A 153 -0.06 12.59 -5.01
C GLU A 153 0.15 11.73 -3.75
N ILE A 154 -0.51 10.58 -3.69
CA ILE A 154 -0.43 9.64 -2.57
C ILE A 154 0.95 8.97 -2.57
N LYS A 155 1.65 9.00 -1.43
CA LYS A 155 2.92 8.28 -1.23
C LYS A 155 2.70 6.78 -1.45
N GLU A 156 3.59 6.16 -2.23
CA GLU A 156 3.48 4.74 -2.67
C GLU A 156 2.21 4.44 -3.51
N GLY A 157 1.55 5.47 -4.07
CA GLY A 157 0.34 5.32 -4.87
C GLY A 157 0.55 4.58 -6.19
N SER A 158 1.69 4.81 -6.86
CA SER A 158 2.11 4.10 -8.08
C SER A 158 2.30 2.62 -7.77
N ASP A 159 3.04 2.33 -6.70
CA ASP A 159 3.33 1.00 -6.20
C ASP A 159 2.08 0.24 -5.77
N HIS A 160 1.12 0.94 -5.13
CA HIS A 160 -0.12 0.33 -4.67
C HIS A 160 -1.00 -0.10 -5.85
N LYS A 161 -1.16 0.77 -6.86
CA LYS A 161 -1.84 0.40 -8.12
C LYS A 161 -1.11 -0.73 -8.83
N MET A 162 0.22 -0.69 -8.91
CA MET A 162 1.03 -1.73 -9.56
C MET A 162 0.90 -3.09 -8.88
N ARG A 163 0.92 -3.15 -7.53
CA ARG A 163 0.73 -4.40 -6.76
C ARG A 163 -0.65 -5.02 -7.01
N ALA A 164 -1.72 -4.23 -7.02
CA ALA A 164 -3.07 -4.72 -7.33
C ALA A 164 -3.17 -5.29 -8.76
N TYR A 165 -2.64 -4.57 -9.75
CA TYR A 165 -2.63 -5.05 -11.14
C TYR A 165 -1.74 -6.29 -11.35
N LEU A 166 -0.69 -6.46 -10.54
CA LEU A 166 0.15 -7.66 -10.52
C LEU A 166 -0.65 -8.87 -9.99
N GLU A 167 -1.43 -8.68 -8.92
CA GLU A 167 -2.27 -9.71 -8.32
C GLU A 167 -3.38 -10.20 -9.28
N ASP A 168 -4.15 -9.28 -9.88
CA ASP A 168 -5.15 -9.59 -10.92
C ASP A 168 -4.52 -10.27 -12.16
N SER A 169 -3.26 -9.92 -12.46
CA SER A 169 -2.55 -10.48 -13.62
C SER A 169 -2.00 -11.86 -13.35
N ILE A 170 -1.46 -12.15 -12.16
CA ILE A 170 -0.76 -13.41 -11.86
C ILE A 170 -1.74 -14.58 -11.72
N TYR A 171 -2.89 -14.38 -11.08
CA TYR A 171 -3.89 -15.43 -10.89
C TYR A 171 -4.73 -15.70 -12.14
N SER A 172 -4.80 -14.77 -13.10
CA SER A 172 -5.52 -14.98 -14.36
C SER A 172 -4.90 -16.09 -15.23
N THR A 173 -5.73 -17.04 -15.67
CA THR A 173 -5.39 -18.14 -16.59
C THR A 173 -5.23 -17.69 -18.05
N GLN A 174 -5.56 -16.43 -18.34
CA GLN A 174 -5.37 -15.81 -19.66
C GLN A 174 -4.04 -15.08 -19.77
N THR A 175 -3.42 -14.70 -18.65
CA THR A 175 -2.08 -14.10 -18.63
C THR A 175 -1.01 -15.17 -18.90
N LEU A 176 -0.31 -15.06 -20.03
CA LEU A 176 0.79 -15.94 -20.43
C LEU A 176 2.10 -15.54 -19.75
N LYS A 177 2.42 -14.24 -19.75
CA LYS A 177 3.58 -13.63 -19.07
C LYS A 177 3.21 -12.26 -18.50
N ILE A 178 3.94 -11.86 -17.47
CA ILE A 178 3.95 -10.52 -16.89
C ILE A 178 5.36 -9.98 -16.98
N LEU A 179 5.54 -8.87 -17.68
CA LEU A 179 6.78 -8.08 -17.64
C LEU A 179 6.67 -7.04 -16.52
N PHE A 180 7.57 -7.12 -15.56
CA PHE A 180 7.53 -6.34 -14.32
C PHE A 180 8.65 -5.31 -14.27
N GLY A 181 8.29 -4.05 -14.52
CA GLY A 181 9.16 -2.87 -14.54
C GLY A 181 9.25 -2.13 -13.20
N GLY A 182 9.22 -2.85 -12.08
CA GLY A 182 9.41 -2.32 -10.72
C GLY A 182 10.80 -2.64 -10.15
N CYS A 183 11.77 -3.01 -11.01
CA CYS A 183 13.07 -3.57 -10.64
C CYS A 183 13.97 -2.70 -9.74
N HIS A 184 13.61 -1.43 -9.53
CA HIS A 184 14.39 -0.45 -8.78
C HIS A 184 14.02 -0.39 -7.28
N ASP A 185 12.88 -0.97 -6.86
CA ASP A 185 12.43 -0.99 -5.46
C ASP A 185 12.43 -2.41 -4.86
N ASN A 186 12.97 -2.51 -3.65
CA ASN A 186 12.99 -3.73 -2.86
C ASN A 186 11.61 -4.03 -2.22
N GLY A 187 10.71 -3.04 -2.09
CA GLY A 187 9.36 -3.22 -1.57
C GLY A 187 8.46 -4.12 -2.41
N TYR A 188 8.81 -4.45 -3.66
CA TYR A 188 8.11 -5.45 -4.46
C TYR A 188 8.52 -6.91 -4.16
N ILE A 189 9.69 -7.13 -3.55
CA ILE A 189 10.27 -8.46 -3.30
C ILE A 189 9.35 -9.37 -2.50
N SER A 190 8.63 -8.83 -1.50
CA SER A 190 7.73 -9.62 -0.65
C SER A 190 6.57 -10.23 -1.44
N ALA A 191 5.99 -9.46 -2.38
CA ALA A 191 4.92 -9.93 -3.25
C ALA A 191 5.46 -10.91 -4.31
N LEU A 192 6.56 -10.57 -4.98
CA LEU A 192 7.18 -11.42 -5.99
C LEU A 192 7.59 -12.79 -5.41
N ASN A 193 8.21 -12.84 -4.22
CA ASN A 193 8.51 -14.09 -3.53
C ASN A 193 7.26 -14.90 -3.17
N SER A 194 6.16 -14.24 -2.78
CA SER A 194 4.89 -14.92 -2.51
C SER A 194 4.38 -15.63 -3.77
N TYR A 195 4.31 -14.92 -4.91
CA TYR A 195 3.87 -15.50 -6.18
C TYR A 195 4.82 -16.57 -6.74
N ILE A 196 6.14 -16.41 -6.56
CA ILE A 196 7.15 -17.44 -6.86
C ILE A 196 6.88 -18.71 -6.03
N THR A 197 6.65 -18.56 -4.71
CA THR A 197 6.37 -19.67 -3.79
C THR A 197 5.01 -20.33 -4.09
N SER A 198 4.02 -19.56 -4.55
CA SER A 198 2.73 -20.07 -5.05
C SER A 198 2.81 -20.77 -6.43
N GLY A 199 4.01 -20.93 -7.00
CA GLY A 199 4.20 -21.65 -8.26
C GLY A 199 3.93 -20.82 -9.52
N HIS A 200 4.01 -19.49 -9.46
CA HIS A 200 3.83 -18.59 -10.61
C HIS A 200 5.14 -17.96 -11.10
N LYS A 201 6.30 -18.52 -10.70
CA LYS A 201 7.63 -18.04 -11.13
C LYS A 201 7.78 -18.00 -12.66
N ASP A 202 7.17 -18.94 -13.37
CA ASP A 202 7.25 -19.05 -14.82
C ASP A 202 6.59 -17.87 -15.55
N LYS A 203 5.53 -17.27 -14.97
CA LYS A 203 4.83 -16.13 -15.56
C LYS A 203 5.64 -14.83 -15.51
N LEU A 204 6.58 -14.71 -14.58
CA LEU A 204 7.27 -13.45 -14.29
C LEU A 204 8.52 -13.25 -15.14
N ILE A 205 8.63 -12.08 -15.76
CA ILE A 205 9.82 -11.58 -16.46
C ILE A 205 10.12 -10.18 -15.91
N LEU A 206 11.38 -9.87 -15.60
CA LEU A 206 11.81 -8.55 -15.17
C LEU A 206 12.01 -7.62 -16.38
N LEU A 207 11.63 -6.35 -16.25
CA LEU A 207 11.84 -5.31 -17.25
C LEU A 207 12.69 -4.17 -16.62
N PRO A 208 14.03 -4.27 -16.63
CA PRO A 208 14.88 -3.30 -15.96
C PRO A 208 14.68 -1.86 -16.46
N GLY A 209 14.31 -0.96 -15.53
CA GLY A 209 14.11 0.47 -15.80
C GLY A 209 15.37 1.34 -15.66
N TYR A 210 16.48 0.74 -15.19
CA TYR A 210 17.83 1.30 -15.08
C TYR A 210 18.84 0.19 -15.40
N ALA A 211 20.12 0.54 -15.55
CA ALA A 211 21.20 -0.44 -15.65
C ALA A 211 21.33 -1.28 -14.36
N ASP A 212 21.26 -0.62 -13.20
CA ASP A 212 21.29 -1.27 -11.90
C ASP A 212 19.89 -1.76 -11.48
N THR A 213 19.76 -3.05 -11.22
CA THR A 213 18.58 -3.64 -10.56
C THR A 213 18.77 -3.63 -9.05
N ALA A 214 17.69 -3.53 -8.28
CA ALA A 214 17.78 -3.62 -6.83
C ALA A 214 18.31 -5.00 -6.40
N VAL A 215 19.38 -5.05 -5.59
CA VAL A 215 20.13 -6.26 -5.20
C VAL A 215 19.27 -7.39 -4.60
N GLY A 216 18.07 -7.09 -4.09
CA GLY A 216 17.12 -8.10 -3.62
C GLY A 216 16.20 -8.69 -4.72
N ILE A 217 15.98 -7.97 -5.83
CA ILE A 217 15.23 -8.41 -7.01
C ILE A 217 16.07 -9.39 -7.84
N GLU A 218 17.38 -9.16 -7.97
CA GLU A 218 18.30 -10.06 -8.71
C GLU A 218 18.29 -11.49 -8.13
N LYS A 219 18.20 -11.59 -6.80
CA LYS A 219 18.14 -12.85 -6.04
C LYS A 219 16.86 -13.67 -6.26
N LEU A 220 15.88 -13.15 -7.01
CA LEU A 220 14.68 -13.91 -7.38
C LEU A 220 14.94 -14.91 -8.53
N GLU A 221 16.09 -14.78 -9.21
CA GLU A 221 16.48 -15.60 -10.37
C GLU A 221 15.36 -15.66 -11.43
N LEU A 222 14.79 -14.50 -11.75
CA LEU A 222 13.78 -14.34 -12.79
C LEU A 222 14.45 -13.99 -14.13
N PRO A 223 13.91 -14.46 -15.26
CA PRO A 223 14.37 -14.01 -16.58
C PRO A 223 14.14 -12.51 -16.73
N SER A 224 14.99 -11.82 -17.48
CA SER A 224 14.89 -10.37 -17.72
C SER A 224 14.93 -10.02 -19.20
N LEU A 225 14.21 -8.95 -19.56
CA LEU A 225 14.23 -8.32 -20.87
C LEU A 225 14.58 -6.83 -20.69
N ALA A 226 15.86 -6.49 -20.88
CA ALA A 226 16.27 -5.09 -21.01
C ALA A 226 15.97 -4.58 -22.42
N ILE A 227 15.40 -3.38 -22.54
CA ILE A 227 15.08 -2.75 -23.83
C ILE A 227 16.01 -1.53 -24.02
N PRO A 228 17.01 -1.62 -24.91
CA PRO A 228 17.97 -0.53 -25.12
C PRO A 228 17.29 0.78 -25.55
N ASN A 229 17.74 1.90 -24.99
CA ASN A 229 17.27 3.24 -25.33
C ASN A 229 15.74 3.45 -25.15
N LEU A 230 15.11 2.77 -24.19
CA LEU A 230 13.73 3.02 -23.80
C LEU A 230 13.64 3.86 -22.52
N PHE A 231 14.32 3.41 -21.47
CA PHE A 231 14.42 4.08 -20.17
C PHE A 231 15.78 4.75 -19.98
N LEU A 232 15.89 5.64 -19.00
CA LEU A 232 17.17 6.16 -18.53
C LEU A 232 18.05 5.04 -17.97
N ALA A 233 19.35 5.06 -18.26
CA ALA A 233 20.28 4.06 -17.73
C ALA A 233 20.61 4.29 -16.24
N GLU A 234 20.66 5.56 -15.80
CA GLU A 234 21.02 5.96 -14.44
C GLU A 234 19.83 6.62 -13.73
N LYS A 235 19.73 6.38 -12.41
CA LYS A 235 18.68 6.97 -11.58
C LYS A 235 18.88 8.47 -11.42
N ILE A 236 17.86 9.25 -11.81
CA ILE A 236 17.86 10.72 -11.70
C ILE A 236 18.12 11.13 -10.25
N SER A 237 19.33 11.61 -9.99
CA SER A 237 19.83 11.95 -8.66
C SER A 237 20.04 13.46 -8.55
N GLN A 238 19.75 14.06 -7.38
CA GLN A 238 19.63 15.53 -7.22
C GLN A 238 20.96 16.33 -7.28
N PHE A 239 22.06 15.73 -7.71
CA PHE A 239 23.41 16.31 -7.63
C PHE A 239 24.16 16.28 -8.96
N HIS A 240 23.72 17.11 -9.91
CA HIS A 240 24.63 17.69 -10.92
C HIS A 240 24.40 19.18 -11.17
N VAL A 241 24.13 19.92 -10.09
CA VAL A 241 24.62 21.31 -10.05
C VAL A 241 26.13 21.20 -9.87
N GLN A 242 26.88 21.34 -10.97
CA GLN A 242 28.32 21.57 -10.86
C GLN A 242 28.51 22.85 -10.03
N PRO A 243 29.33 22.84 -8.96
CA PRO A 243 29.76 24.07 -8.35
C PRO A 243 30.50 24.88 -9.42
N MET A 244 29.95 26.03 -9.78
CA MET A 244 30.69 27.02 -10.55
C MET A 244 31.90 27.40 -9.72
N THR A 245 33.08 26.86 -10.07
CA THR A 245 34.33 27.22 -9.39
C THR A 245 34.54 28.72 -9.54
N ASP A 246 34.67 29.44 -8.43
CA ASP A 246 34.85 30.89 -8.40
C ASP A 246 36.04 31.33 -9.25
N ARG A 247 35.79 31.64 -10.52
CA ARG A 247 36.81 32.11 -11.47
C ARG A 247 37.04 33.62 -11.30
N ASN A 248 37.18 34.06 -10.06
CA ASN A 248 37.58 35.41 -9.66
C ASN A 248 39.08 35.64 -9.92
N GLY A 249 39.48 35.44 -11.18
CA GLY A 249 40.78 35.80 -11.73
C GLY A 249 40.62 36.98 -12.68
N ALA A 250 40.45 38.18 -12.12
CA ALA A 250 40.38 39.41 -12.91
C ALA A 250 41.74 39.68 -13.59
N PRO A 251 41.81 39.87 -14.92
CA PRO A 251 43.07 40.12 -15.61
C PRO A 251 43.56 41.55 -15.36
N THR A 252 44.73 41.71 -14.74
CA THR A 252 45.41 43.00 -14.64
C THR A 252 46.21 43.30 -15.92
N PRO A 253 46.22 44.56 -16.40
CA PRO A 253 47.02 44.96 -17.55
C PRO A 253 48.52 45.11 -17.18
N PRO A 254 49.44 45.00 -18.16
CA PRO A 254 50.88 45.10 -17.92
C PRO A 254 51.36 46.55 -17.78
N SER A 255 52.27 46.78 -16.83
CA SER A 255 52.95 48.07 -16.61
C SER A 255 54.45 47.97 -16.94
N SER A 256 54.99 48.99 -17.62
CA SER A 256 56.40 49.07 -18.06
C SER A 256 57.32 49.76 -17.03
N PRO A 257 58.67 49.61 -17.13
CA PRO A 257 59.57 49.87 -15.99
C PRO A 257 60.40 51.18 -16.00
N GLY A 258 60.79 51.64 -14.81
CA GLY A 258 61.85 52.64 -14.54
C GLY A 258 61.38 54.10 -14.42
N PRO A 259 62.23 55.05 -13.92
CA PRO A 259 63.61 54.94 -13.43
C PRO A 259 63.75 55.27 -11.90
N PRO A 260 64.96 55.30 -11.29
CA PRO A 260 65.13 55.24 -9.82
C PRO A 260 65.66 56.50 -9.10
N GLY A 261 65.45 56.56 -7.78
CA GLY A 261 66.40 57.15 -6.80
C GLY A 261 65.86 58.23 -5.86
N LEU A 262 66.04 58.05 -4.53
CA LEU A 262 66.93 58.86 -3.67
C LEU A 262 66.88 58.43 -2.18
N VAL A 263 67.93 58.81 -1.44
CA VAL A 263 68.39 58.35 -0.12
C VAL A 263 67.54 58.73 1.12
N HIS A 264 67.55 57.83 2.13
CA HIS A 264 67.91 57.97 3.57
C HIS A 264 68.07 59.37 4.22
N PRO A 265 68.05 59.52 5.59
CA PRO A 265 68.19 58.47 6.62
C PRO A 265 67.28 58.51 7.89
N SER A 266 67.23 57.34 8.55
CA SER A 266 67.31 57.03 9.99
C SER A 266 67.09 58.10 11.09
N PHE A 267 66.42 57.70 12.18
CA PHE A 267 66.96 57.85 13.55
C PHE A 267 66.44 56.74 14.50
N VAL A 268 66.85 56.76 15.78
CA VAL A 268 66.99 55.56 16.64
C VAL A 268 66.38 55.77 18.04
N ALA A 269 66.11 54.65 18.75
CA ALA A 269 66.00 54.51 20.22
C ALA A 269 64.69 54.98 20.90
N ARG A 270 64.36 54.58 22.14
CA ARG A 270 64.53 53.33 22.95
C ARG A 270 63.79 53.55 24.30
N SER A 271 63.51 52.47 25.06
CA SER A 271 63.22 52.51 26.53
C SER A 271 61.83 53.05 26.97
N THR A 272 61.21 52.68 28.10
CA THR A 272 61.44 51.61 29.12
C THR A 272 60.21 51.39 30.03
N THR A 273 59.82 50.11 30.24
CA THR A 273 59.51 49.40 31.53
C THR A 273 58.37 49.86 32.49
N ILE A 274 57.94 48.93 33.38
CA ILE A 274 56.99 49.04 34.55
C ILE A 274 55.50 48.92 34.15
N HIS A 275 54.58 48.14 34.78
CA HIS A 275 54.51 47.07 35.83
C HIS A 275 53.08 46.42 35.77
N GLN A 276 52.62 45.34 36.44
CA GLN A 276 53.13 44.20 37.26
C GLN A 276 51.96 43.18 37.48
N SER A 277 52.24 41.97 38.03
CA SER A 277 51.29 40.94 38.57
C SER A 277 50.50 40.10 37.53
N LEU A 278 50.59 38.75 37.42
CA LEU A 278 50.62 37.60 38.39
C LEU A 278 49.22 37.31 38.99
N LYS A 279 48.68 36.08 39.08
CA LYS A 279 49.21 34.68 39.20
C LYS A 279 48.35 33.70 38.35
N GLU A 280 48.79 32.54 37.84
CA GLU A 280 49.25 31.27 38.48
C GLU A 280 48.20 30.59 39.42
N ASN A 281 47.99 29.25 39.46
CA ASN A 281 48.76 28.11 38.91
C ASN A 281 47.92 26.79 38.74
N HIS A 282 48.50 25.75 38.09
CA HIS A 282 47.96 24.36 37.95
C HIS A 282 48.37 23.45 39.15
N PRO A 283 47.72 22.28 39.40
CA PRO A 283 48.28 20.97 38.96
C PRO A 283 47.27 19.81 38.71
N VAL A 284 47.76 18.57 38.52
CA VAL A 284 47.03 17.35 38.07
C VAL A 284 47.34 16.12 38.94
N ARG A 285 46.35 15.23 39.18
CA ARG A 285 46.42 13.74 39.44
C ARG A 285 45.03 13.20 39.87
N ARG A 286 44.66 11.90 39.78
CA ARG A 286 44.98 10.76 38.88
C ARG A 286 44.07 9.56 39.28
N GLY A 287 43.55 8.80 38.31
CA GLY A 287 42.79 7.54 38.49
C GLY A 287 41.30 7.67 38.11
N SER A 288 40.63 6.69 37.49
CA SER A 288 41.05 5.33 37.09
C SER A 288 40.32 4.86 35.80
N ASP A 289 40.86 3.84 35.14
CA ASP A 289 40.36 3.16 33.91
C ASP A 289 39.01 2.41 34.09
N PRO A 290 38.38 1.84 33.03
CA PRO A 290 38.68 1.83 31.58
C PRO A 290 37.66 2.64 30.74
N GLY A 291 37.72 2.83 29.41
CA GLY A 291 38.35 2.07 28.32
C GLY A 291 37.28 1.74 27.27
N THR A 292 36.93 2.68 26.39
CA THR A 292 37.36 2.71 24.98
C THR A 292 36.97 1.47 24.15
N PHE A 293 36.02 1.61 23.21
CA PHE A 293 36.28 1.43 21.76
C PHE A 293 35.07 1.80 20.89
N ASN A 294 35.30 2.59 19.83
CA ASN A 294 34.32 2.84 18.76
C ASN A 294 34.55 1.86 17.58
N ARG A 295 33.58 0.99 17.25
CA ARG A 295 33.38 0.49 15.87
C ARG A 295 31.98 -0.09 15.58
N THR A 296 31.33 0.49 14.58
CA THR A 296 30.36 -0.01 13.58
C THR A 296 29.74 -1.42 13.70
N MET A 297 28.39 -1.50 13.68
CA MET A 297 27.46 -2.38 12.91
C MET A 297 26.01 -1.93 13.27
N MET A 298 25.08 -1.62 12.36
CA MET A 298 24.24 -2.44 11.44
C MET A 298 23.04 -3.18 12.10
N GLU A 299 21.87 -2.97 11.48
CA GLU A 299 20.54 -3.64 11.61
C GLU A 299 19.78 -3.64 12.96
N GLY A 300 18.43 -3.63 12.89
CA GLY A 300 17.51 -3.67 14.03
C GLY A 300 16.03 -3.44 13.66
N GLY A 301 15.17 -4.44 13.86
CA GLY A 301 13.82 -4.49 13.27
C GLY A 301 12.78 -3.47 13.80
N GLY A 302 11.90 -3.01 12.90
CA GLY A 302 10.83 -2.04 13.19
C GLY A 302 9.71 -2.60 14.07
N VAL A 303 9.71 -2.21 15.36
CA VAL A 303 8.77 -2.65 16.41
C VAL A 303 7.31 -2.47 16.01
N SER A 304 6.44 -3.39 16.43
CA SER A 304 5.08 -3.53 15.88
C SER A 304 3.97 -3.33 16.92
N TYR A 305 3.04 -2.41 16.62
CA TYR A 305 1.78 -2.15 17.32
C TYR A 305 0.73 -3.28 17.14
N LYS A 306 1.17 -4.55 17.21
CA LYS A 306 0.41 -5.76 16.82
C LYS A 306 -0.76 -6.11 17.76
N SER A 307 -0.99 -5.33 18.82
CA SER A 307 -2.00 -5.55 19.86
C SER A 307 -3.02 -4.41 20.03
N ALA A 308 -2.84 -3.28 19.35
CA ALA A 308 -3.66 -2.08 19.57
C ALA A 308 -5.13 -2.18 19.10
N VAL A 309 -5.45 -3.24 18.34
CA VAL A 309 -6.79 -3.49 17.77
C VAL A 309 -7.64 -4.42 18.64
N GLN A 310 -7.04 -5.20 19.55
CA GLN A 310 -7.76 -6.22 20.32
C GLN A 310 -8.58 -5.63 21.49
N CYS A 311 -8.21 -4.46 22.03
CA CYS A 311 -8.83 -3.89 23.23
C CYS A 311 -10.28 -3.39 23.07
N GLY A 312 -10.88 -3.55 21.89
CA GLY A 312 -12.32 -3.30 21.65
C GLY A 312 -13.23 -4.48 22.01
N ALA A 313 -12.68 -5.69 22.17
CA ALA A 313 -13.45 -6.91 22.44
C ALA A 313 -12.75 -7.79 23.49
N LEU A 314 -13.55 -8.50 24.30
CA LEU A 314 -13.12 -9.45 25.34
C LEU A 314 -12.41 -8.86 26.59
N VAL A 315 -13.21 -8.32 27.51
CA VAL A 315 -13.24 -8.85 28.88
C VAL A 315 -14.70 -9.18 29.18
N ASN A 316 -15.01 -10.40 29.63
CA ASN A 316 -16.39 -10.89 29.72
C ASN A 316 -16.59 -11.89 30.88
N GLY A 317 -17.83 -12.00 31.37
CA GLY A 317 -18.27 -12.96 32.41
C GLY A 317 -18.77 -12.30 33.70
N GLY A 318 -19.82 -12.79 34.38
CA GLY A 318 -20.81 -13.81 33.99
C GLY A 318 -22.15 -13.17 33.56
N ASP A 319 -23.19 -13.93 33.21
CA ASP A 319 -23.35 -15.39 33.24
C ASP A 319 -23.84 -15.93 31.88
N GLY A 320 -23.74 -17.24 31.65
CA GLY A 320 -24.05 -17.86 30.35
C GLY A 320 -25.09 -18.98 30.43
N TYR A 321 -25.49 -19.51 29.26
CA TYR A 321 -25.90 -20.91 29.09
C TYR A 321 -25.65 -21.38 27.64
N ALA A 322 -26.06 -22.61 27.32
CA ALA A 322 -25.45 -23.45 26.29
C ALA A 322 -25.94 -23.24 24.83
N LYS A 323 -25.22 -23.90 23.90
CA LYS A 323 -25.53 -23.99 22.46
C LYS A 323 -26.82 -24.80 22.20
N SER A 324 -27.56 -24.48 21.13
CA SER A 324 -27.69 -25.32 19.91
C SER A 324 -29.02 -25.15 19.14
N ASN A 325 -28.97 -25.52 17.85
CA ASN A 325 -29.97 -25.42 16.78
C ASN A 325 -31.40 -25.88 17.11
N LEU A 326 -32.43 -25.21 16.52
CA LEU A 326 -33.20 -25.74 15.38
C LEU A 326 -34.28 -24.76 14.86
N ASN A 327 -34.88 -25.07 13.70
CA ASN A 327 -35.93 -24.29 13.00
C ASN A 327 -37.32 -24.39 13.67
N ALA A 328 -38.16 -23.34 13.58
CA ALA A 328 -39.59 -23.43 13.19
C ALA A 328 -40.34 -22.07 13.07
N THR A 329 -40.69 -21.70 11.83
CA THR A 329 -41.94 -21.04 11.34
C THR A 329 -42.82 -20.05 12.15
N ARG A 330 -43.29 -19.02 11.39
CA ARG A 330 -44.58 -18.26 11.46
C ARG A 330 -44.77 -17.20 12.56
N GLY A 331 -45.17 -15.98 12.13
CA GLY A 331 -45.68 -14.92 13.04
C GLY A 331 -45.65 -13.47 12.54
N SER A 332 -46.32 -13.15 11.42
CA SER A 332 -46.65 -11.74 11.05
C SER A 332 -47.95 -11.32 11.79
N PRO A 333 -48.23 -10.02 12.11
CA PRO A 333 -48.19 -8.91 11.15
C PRO A 333 -47.72 -7.49 11.66
N LEU A 334 -47.35 -6.64 10.68
CA LEU A 334 -47.69 -5.20 10.43
C LEU A 334 -48.14 -4.28 11.61
N PRO A 335 -47.81 -2.95 11.61
CA PRO A 335 -48.06 -2.08 10.43
C PRO A 335 -47.14 -0.87 10.10
N LEU A 336 -47.13 -0.58 8.78
CA LEU A 336 -47.23 0.71 8.08
C LEU A 336 -46.37 1.96 8.44
N GLN A 337 -45.60 2.38 7.43
CA GLN A 337 -45.47 3.75 6.88
C GLN A 337 -45.05 4.93 7.79
N MET A 338 -43.94 5.57 7.40
CA MET A 338 -44.08 6.84 6.64
C MET A 338 -42.97 6.97 5.60
N GLU A 339 -43.25 7.64 4.49
CA GLU A 339 -42.41 7.68 3.27
C GLU A 339 -41.73 9.06 3.09
N ASN A 340 -41.00 9.20 1.97
CA ASN A 340 -40.32 10.41 1.43
C ASN A 340 -38.89 10.67 1.95
N ALA A 341 -37.93 11.05 1.09
CA ALA A 341 -37.89 10.95 -0.39
C ALA A 341 -36.43 11.02 -0.87
N ASP A 342 -36.12 10.40 -2.01
CA ASP A 342 -34.82 10.53 -2.66
C ASP A 342 -34.58 11.95 -3.20
N VAL A 343 -33.43 12.53 -2.87
CA VAL A 343 -32.92 13.74 -3.52
C VAL A 343 -31.75 13.33 -4.42
N ALA A 344 -32.07 12.68 -5.52
CA ALA A 344 -31.12 12.38 -6.59
C ALA A 344 -30.75 13.67 -7.33
N ILE A 345 -29.69 14.36 -6.90
CA ILE A 345 -29.10 15.44 -7.70
C ILE A 345 -28.31 14.81 -8.84
N THR A 346 -28.84 14.94 -10.05
CA THR A 346 -28.16 14.54 -11.29
C THR A 346 -27.05 15.51 -11.63
N GLY A 347 -25.80 15.08 -11.42
CA GLY A 347 -24.58 15.74 -11.87
C GLY A 347 -23.65 14.71 -12.51
N ALA A 348 -23.13 15.00 -13.70
CA ALA A 348 -22.35 14.05 -14.48
C ALA A 348 -20.88 13.99 -14.05
N ASN A 349 -20.25 12.85 -14.34
CA ASN A 349 -18.80 12.59 -14.32
C ASN A 349 -18.06 12.80 -12.98
N ASP A 350 -17.83 11.71 -12.23
CA ASP A 350 -16.50 11.12 -11.99
C ASP A 350 -16.64 9.80 -11.20
N HIS A 351 -15.74 8.83 -11.39
CA HIS A 351 -15.81 7.49 -10.78
C HIS A 351 -14.52 7.10 -10.05
N GLY A 352 -14.13 7.93 -9.07
CA GLY A 352 -13.29 7.48 -7.97
C GLY A 352 -14.04 6.55 -6.99
N PRO A 353 -13.33 5.83 -6.10
CA PRO A 353 -13.95 5.00 -5.08
C PRO A 353 -14.80 5.83 -4.09
N PRO A 354 -15.90 5.29 -3.55
CA PRO A 354 -16.88 6.04 -2.76
C PRO A 354 -16.30 6.47 -1.40
N SER A 355 -15.69 7.66 -1.38
CA SER A 355 -15.01 8.20 -0.21
C SER A 355 -16.02 8.71 0.82
N ARG A 356 -16.04 8.09 2.00
CA ARG A 356 -16.98 8.39 3.08
C ARG A 356 -16.71 9.78 3.66
N ARG A 357 -17.75 10.44 4.17
CA ARG A 357 -17.62 11.65 5.01
C ARG A 357 -17.98 11.32 6.45
N ILE A 358 -17.32 11.98 7.40
CA ILE A 358 -17.72 11.92 8.81
C ILE A 358 -19.11 12.57 8.97
N ASN A 359 -19.99 11.93 9.74
CA ASN A 359 -21.25 12.51 10.16
C ASN A 359 -21.04 13.22 11.51
N PRO A 360 -20.99 14.56 11.57
CA PRO A 360 -20.67 15.30 12.81
C PRO A 360 -21.73 15.16 13.91
N ARG A 361 -22.89 14.53 13.63
CA ARG A 361 -23.93 14.24 14.63
C ARG A 361 -23.67 12.95 15.41
N ILE A 362 -22.65 12.15 15.05
CA ILE A 362 -22.26 10.95 15.80
C ILE A 362 -20.76 10.96 16.12
N PRO A 363 -20.33 10.50 17.31
CA PRO A 363 -18.91 10.39 17.63
C PRO A 363 -18.19 9.42 16.68
N ILE A 364 -16.92 9.70 16.36
CA ILE A 364 -16.11 8.98 15.37
C ILE A 364 -16.20 7.45 15.51
N TRP A 365 -16.12 6.92 16.74
CA TRP A 365 -16.17 5.46 16.99
C TRP A 365 -17.52 4.78 16.73
N LYS A 366 -18.59 5.53 16.44
CA LYS A 366 -19.93 5.00 16.10
C LYS A 366 -20.17 4.82 14.59
N HIS A 367 -19.23 5.20 13.74
CA HIS A 367 -19.34 4.95 12.29
C HIS A 367 -19.14 3.46 11.97
N THR A 368 -19.54 3.03 10.77
CA THR A 368 -19.46 1.62 10.35
C THR A 368 -18.84 1.50 8.94
N PRO A 369 -17.61 0.99 8.81
CA PRO A 369 -16.65 0.72 9.90
C PRO A 369 -16.14 2.03 10.55
N PRO A 370 -15.67 2.02 11.81
CA PRO A 370 -15.06 3.22 12.41
C PRO A 370 -13.78 3.65 11.66
N PRO A 371 -13.45 4.96 11.57
CA PRO A 371 -12.19 5.42 10.99
C PRO A 371 -10.97 4.83 11.71
N CYS A 372 -10.00 4.32 10.94
CA CYS A 372 -8.81 3.67 11.49
C CYS A 372 -7.80 4.67 12.08
N THR A 373 -7.76 4.77 13.41
CA THR A 373 -6.79 5.62 14.15
C THR A 373 -5.34 5.45 13.68
N LEU A 374 -4.90 4.23 13.37
CA LEU A 374 -3.53 3.96 12.93
C LEU A 374 -3.26 4.36 11.48
N PHE A 375 -4.28 4.42 10.62
CA PHE A 375 -4.13 4.88 9.24
C PHE A 375 -4.05 6.42 9.18
N TYR A 376 -4.93 7.11 9.90
CA TYR A 376 -4.98 8.58 9.85
C TYR A 376 -3.92 9.29 10.71
N LEU A 377 -3.35 8.63 11.74
CA LEU A 377 -2.38 9.26 12.66
C LEU A 377 -1.00 8.58 12.75
N ALA A 378 -0.82 7.42 12.12
CA ALA A 378 0.41 6.63 12.26
C ALA A 378 0.69 5.83 10.97
N ASN A 379 0.80 4.50 11.07
CA ASN A 379 0.84 3.61 9.93
C ASN A 379 0.00 2.36 10.24
N CYS A 380 -0.99 2.04 9.40
CA CYS A 380 -1.79 0.82 9.55
C CYS A 380 -1.11 -0.36 8.86
N LYS A 381 -0.88 -1.48 9.58
CA LYS A 381 -0.28 -2.70 9.04
C LYS A 381 -1.28 -3.70 8.44
N PHE A 382 -2.59 -3.39 8.45
CA PHE A 382 -3.65 -4.31 8.01
C PHE A 382 -4.15 -4.06 6.58
N GLY A 383 -3.69 -3.00 5.90
CA GLY A 383 -4.01 -2.74 4.49
C GLY A 383 -5.52 -2.74 4.21
N SER A 384 -5.95 -3.50 3.21
CA SER A 384 -7.36 -3.75 2.84
C SER A 384 -8.12 -4.65 3.82
N GLU A 385 -7.43 -5.49 4.62
CA GLU A 385 -8.03 -6.39 5.62
C GLU A 385 -8.39 -5.68 6.94
N CYS A 386 -8.25 -4.35 7.02
CA CYS A 386 -8.53 -3.64 8.26
C CYS A 386 -10.03 -3.55 8.55
N GLN A 387 -10.46 -3.98 9.74
CA GLN A 387 -11.82 -3.82 10.25
C GLN A 387 -12.26 -2.35 10.49
N TYR A 388 -11.44 -1.38 10.09
CA TYR A 388 -11.62 0.05 10.27
C TYR A 388 -11.45 0.78 8.93
N GLY A 389 -12.26 1.81 8.67
CA GLY A 389 -12.30 2.49 7.38
C GLY A 389 -11.04 3.30 7.08
N HIS A 390 -10.44 3.02 5.92
CA HIS A 390 -9.34 3.76 5.30
C HIS A 390 -9.83 4.74 4.21
N ASP A 391 -11.15 4.88 4.08
CA ASP A 391 -11.88 5.52 2.98
C ASP A 391 -12.59 6.82 3.41
N TYR A 392 -12.21 7.44 4.54
CA TYR A 392 -12.83 8.68 5.02
C TYR A 392 -12.10 9.94 4.54
N LEU A 393 -12.86 10.88 3.98
CA LEU A 393 -12.48 12.28 3.82
C LEU A 393 -12.61 12.97 5.18
N LEU A 394 -11.47 13.28 5.79
CA LEU A 394 -11.37 13.95 7.09
C LEU A 394 -11.03 15.44 6.95
N THR A 395 -11.60 16.25 7.81
CA THR A 395 -11.17 17.63 8.07
C THR A 395 -10.10 17.67 9.17
N GLU A 396 -9.40 18.81 9.36
CA GLU A 396 -8.46 18.96 10.48
C GLU A 396 -9.13 18.77 11.85
N ASP A 397 -10.38 19.22 12.00
CA ASP A 397 -11.18 18.97 13.20
C ASP A 397 -11.44 17.47 13.40
N ASP A 398 -11.69 16.71 12.33
CA ASP A 398 -11.82 15.25 12.43
C ASP A 398 -10.49 14.60 12.84
N TYR A 399 -9.36 15.01 12.25
CA TYR A 399 -8.03 14.52 12.65
C TYR A 399 -7.75 14.79 14.12
N GLU A 400 -8.06 15.99 14.64
CA GLU A 400 -7.88 16.30 16.06
C GLU A 400 -8.82 15.49 16.96
N ASN A 401 -10.08 15.29 16.55
CA ASN A 401 -10.99 14.38 17.24
C ASN A 401 -10.47 12.92 17.27
N ILE A 402 -9.80 12.44 16.21
CA ILE A 402 -9.10 11.14 16.23
C ILE A 402 -7.90 11.18 17.19
N ARG A 403 -7.10 12.26 17.22
CA ARG A 403 -5.94 12.40 18.16
C ARG A 403 -6.40 12.35 19.61
N ILE A 404 -7.43 13.12 19.96
CA ILE A 404 -8.05 13.12 21.30
C ILE A 404 -8.62 11.73 21.64
N ASN A 405 -9.34 11.08 20.71
CA ASN A 405 -9.85 9.72 20.91
C ASN A 405 -8.74 8.66 21.05
N ALA A 406 -7.63 8.81 20.33
CA ALA A 406 -6.45 7.95 20.46
C ALA A 406 -5.81 8.11 21.85
N LYS A 407 -5.62 9.33 22.33
CA LYS A 407 -5.12 9.62 23.69
C LYS A 407 -6.07 9.15 24.79
N ASN A 408 -7.37 9.13 24.53
CA ASN A 408 -8.37 8.50 25.39
C ASN A 408 -8.30 6.95 25.43
N ASN A 409 -7.38 6.32 24.70
CA ASN A 409 -7.11 4.88 24.74
C ASN A 409 -5.66 4.59 25.21
N PRO A 410 -5.45 3.60 26.09
CA PRO A 410 -4.15 3.32 26.69
C PRO A 410 -3.17 2.70 25.70
N CYS A 411 -1.89 3.08 25.80
CA CYS A 411 -0.81 2.47 25.01
C CYS A 411 -0.51 1.04 25.50
N THR A 412 -0.46 0.07 24.58
CA THR A 412 -0.27 -1.35 24.93
C THR A 412 1.12 -1.72 25.45
N ALA A 413 2.15 -0.88 25.24
CA ALA A 413 3.47 -1.08 25.85
C ALA A 413 3.41 -0.72 27.34
N ILE A 414 2.98 0.51 27.66
CA ILE A 414 2.83 1.01 29.03
C ILE A 414 1.87 0.12 29.86
N LEU A 415 0.80 -0.41 29.25
CA LEU A 415 -0.11 -1.37 29.92
C LEU A 415 0.56 -2.66 30.40
N LYS A 416 1.69 -3.05 29.82
CA LYS A 416 2.48 -4.22 30.23
C LYS A 416 3.67 -3.87 31.12
N GLY A 417 3.91 -2.58 31.39
CA GLY A 417 5.16 -2.10 31.98
C GLY A 417 6.35 -2.05 31.01
N GLU A 418 6.13 -2.15 29.69
CA GLU A 418 7.16 -1.99 28.66
C GLU A 418 7.38 -0.48 28.37
N GLU A 419 8.62 -0.03 28.19
CA GLU A 419 8.89 1.30 27.65
C GLU A 419 8.29 1.44 26.24
N CYS A 420 7.58 2.53 25.98
CA CYS A 420 6.95 2.75 24.68
C CYS A 420 7.98 3.24 23.65
N PRO A 421 8.25 2.50 22.56
CA PRO A 421 9.28 2.86 21.58
C PRO A 421 8.97 4.13 20.76
N TRP A 422 7.73 4.63 20.85
CA TRP A 422 7.32 5.91 20.24
C TRP A 422 7.44 7.10 21.21
N GLY A 423 7.68 6.87 22.50
CA GLY A 423 7.84 7.92 23.52
C GLY A 423 6.69 8.95 23.48
N SER A 424 7.05 10.24 23.50
CA SER A 424 6.09 11.35 23.36
C SER A 424 5.33 11.37 22.02
N LYS A 425 5.86 10.74 20.96
CA LYS A 425 5.24 10.64 19.63
C LYS A 425 4.22 9.50 19.50
N CYS A 426 4.00 8.70 20.56
CA CYS A 426 2.96 7.69 20.56
C CYS A 426 1.57 8.33 20.37
N VAL A 427 0.71 7.77 19.50
CA VAL A 427 -0.66 8.28 19.30
C VAL A 427 -1.60 7.97 20.48
N TYR A 428 -1.31 6.90 21.23
CA TYR A 428 -2.12 6.47 22.38
C TYR A 428 -1.72 7.20 23.68
N GLY A 429 -2.56 7.08 24.71
CA GLY A 429 -2.33 7.68 26.03
C GLY A 429 -1.37 6.86 26.89
N HIS A 430 -0.34 7.51 27.45
CA HIS A 430 0.57 6.91 28.44
C HIS A 430 0.10 7.16 29.88
N VAL A 431 -0.70 8.21 30.10
CA VAL A 431 -1.33 8.56 31.37
C VAL A 431 -2.84 8.61 31.15
N CYS A 432 -3.64 8.26 32.16
CA CYS A 432 -5.08 8.36 32.11
C CYS A 432 -5.53 9.83 31.99
N PRO A 433 -6.44 10.19 31.07
CA PRO A 433 -7.01 11.54 30.97
C PRO A 433 -7.78 12.02 32.23
N SER A 434 -8.00 11.15 33.21
CA SER A 434 -8.59 11.48 34.52
C SER A 434 -7.59 11.27 35.68
N ALA A 435 -6.29 11.16 35.41
CA ALA A 435 -5.26 11.12 36.43
C ALA A 435 -5.10 12.48 37.13
N PRO A 436 -4.60 12.50 38.39
CA PRO A 436 -4.37 11.35 39.24
C PRO A 436 -5.66 10.80 39.89
N ARG A 437 -6.72 11.61 39.97
CA ARG A 437 -7.96 11.29 40.72
C ARG A 437 -9.03 10.59 39.85
N CYS A 438 -8.69 9.48 39.21
CA CYS A 438 -9.64 8.76 38.35
C CYS A 438 -10.62 7.90 39.19
N PRO A 439 -11.95 8.15 39.17
CA PRO A 439 -12.91 7.37 39.97
C PRO A 439 -13.05 5.90 39.52
N ARG A 440 -12.60 5.57 38.29
CA ARG A 440 -12.53 4.19 37.82
C ARG A 440 -11.27 3.45 38.28
N HIS A 441 -10.22 4.17 38.66
CA HIS A 441 -8.97 3.58 39.13
C HIS A 441 -9.10 3.05 40.57
N THR A 442 -9.73 3.82 41.45
CA THR A 442 -9.99 3.44 42.85
C THR A 442 -10.78 2.14 42.96
N ILE A 443 -11.75 1.91 42.06
CA ILE A 443 -12.54 0.67 41.98
C ILE A 443 -11.93 -0.41 41.06
N ARG A 444 -10.67 -0.24 40.61
CA ARG A 444 -9.94 -1.14 39.71
C ARG A 444 -10.66 -1.48 38.38
N LYS A 445 -11.48 -0.55 37.85
CA LYS A 445 -12.18 -0.66 36.55
C LYS A 445 -11.74 0.38 35.51
N CYS A 446 -10.54 0.96 35.66
CA CYS A 446 -9.97 1.86 34.65
C CYS A 446 -9.15 1.06 33.63
N LYS A 447 -9.38 1.31 32.33
CA LYS A 447 -8.61 0.67 31.24
C LYS A 447 -7.14 1.10 31.19
N PHE A 448 -6.78 2.18 31.88
CA PHE A 448 -5.39 2.64 32.04
C PHE A 448 -4.76 1.95 33.27
N SER A 449 -4.65 0.63 33.23
CA SER A 449 -4.26 -0.20 34.38
C SER A 449 -2.74 -0.41 34.54
N GLY A 450 -1.92 0.16 33.67
CA GLY A 450 -0.46 0.06 33.74
C GLY A 450 0.13 0.87 34.89
N GLU A 451 1.34 0.48 35.31
CA GLU A 451 2.11 1.24 36.29
C GLU A 451 2.43 2.64 35.77
N GLY A 452 2.48 3.64 36.66
CA GLY A 452 2.64 5.06 36.29
C GLY A 452 1.45 5.71 35.56
N MET A 453 0.47 4.96 35.03
CA MET A 453 -0.64 5.54 34.23
C MET A 453 -1.61 6.44 35.02
N HIS A 454 -1.48 6.52 36.35
CA HIS A 454 -2.29 7.38 37.24
C HIS A 454 -1.46 8.26 38.20
N THR A 455 -0.13 8.26 38.10
CA THR A 455 0.69 9.29 38.75
C THR A 455 0.63 10.58 37.94
N LEU A 456 0.93 11.72 38.57
CA LEU A 456 1.32 12.91 37.82
C LEU A 456 2.71 12.64 37.20
N GLY A 457 2.87 12.99 35.93
CA GLY A 457 4.15 12.99 35.23
C GLY A 457 4.70 14.41 35.09
#